data_AF-A0A382LME4-F1
#
_entry.id   AF-A0A382LME4-F1
#
_cell.length_a   1.000
_cell.length_b   1.000
_cell.length_c   1.000
_cell.angle_alpha   90.00
_cell.angle_beta   90.00
_cell.angle_gamma   90.00
#
_symmetry.space_group_name_H-M   'P 1'
#
loop_
_entity.id
_entity.type
_entity.pdbx_description
1 polymer ?
#
loop_
_entity_poly.entity_id
_entity_poly.type
_entity_poly.pdbx_seq_one_letter_code
_entity_poly.pdbx_strand_id
1 'polypeptide(L)' 'MENILTSLDIRNPGLRTLLPGVERYFVRGGGLSVIEVLPEDKLEIINDEGKQTCEVVVFNS' A
#
# COMPACT_ATOMS: atom_id res chain seq x y z
N MET A 1 -7.01 -20.76 -8.39
CA MET A 1 -5.61 -21.20 -8.56
C MET A 1 -4.78 -19.98 -8.27
N GLU A 2 -3.96 -20.00 -7.22
CA GLU A 2 -3.14 -18.85 -6.83
C GLU A 2 -2.09 -18.61 -7.93
N ASN A 3 -2.14 -17.45 -8.59
CA ASN A 3 -1.13 -17.06 -9.57
C ASN A 3 0.15 -16.68 -8.81
N ILE A 4 1.03 -17.66 -8.59
CA ILE A 4 2.36 -17.43 -8.06
C ILE A 4 3.19 -16.79 -9.17
N LEU A 5 3.19 -15.45 -9.21
CA LEU A 5 4.05 -14.68 -10.09
C LEU A 5 5.48 -14.73 -9.55
N THR A 6 6.41 -15.19 -10.38
CA THR A 6 7.84 -15.23 -10.04
C THR A 6 8.55 -14.00 -10.61
N SER A 7 9.81 -13.78 -10.22
CA SER A 7 10.61 -12.72 -10.84
C SER A 7 10.84 -12.92 -12.34
N LEU A 8 10.64 -14.14 -12.88
CA LEU A 8 10.71 -14.43 -14.31
C LEU A 8 9.54 -13.83 -15.11
N ASP A 9 8.41 -13.53 -14.46
CA ASP A 9 7.24 -12.93 -15.10
C ASP A 9 7.35 -11.38 -15.21
N ILE A 10 8.40 -10.80 -14.62
CA ILE A 10 8.65 -9.35 -14.61
C ILE A 10 9.30 -8.93 -15.94
N ARG A 11 8.49 -8.39 -16.87
CA ARG A 11 8.96 -7.92 -18.18
C ARG A 11 9.93 -6.72 -18.11
N ASN A 12 9.84 -5.93 -17.04
CA ASN A 12 10.69 -4.75 -16.84
C ASN A 12 11.26 -4.77 -15.41
N PRO A 13 12.54 -5.15 -15.21
CA PRO A 13 13.14 -5.16 -13.88
C PRO A 13 13.06 -3.78 -13.22
N GLY A 14 12.72 -3.75 -11.94
CA GLY A 14 12.43 -2.52 -11.18
C GLY A 14 10.97 -2.06 -11.24
N LEU A 15 10.12 -2.65 -12.09
CA LEU A 15 8.68 -2.43 -12.06
C LEU A 15 8.10 -3.19 -10.86
N ARG A 16 7.71 -2.47 -9.81
CA ARG A 16 7.05 -3.07 -8.63
C ARG A 16 5.66 -3.54 -9.06
N THR A 17 5.51 -4.82 -9.36
CA THR A 17 4.19 -5.41 -9.62
C THR A 17 3.42 -5.50 -8.29
N LEU A 18 2.34 -4.74 -8.20
CA LEU A 18 1.34 -4.93 -7.15
C LEU A 18 0.44 -6.10 -7.55
N LEU A 19 0.00 -6.87 -6.57
CA LEU A 19 -1.07 -7.83 -6.81
C LEU A 19 -2.34 -7.06 -7.25
N PRO A 20 -3.19 -7.65 -8.11
CA PRO A 20 -4.46 -7.04 -8.46
C PRO A 20 -5.29 -6.72 -7.21
N GLY A 21 -5.86 -5.51 -7.15
CA GLY A 21 -6.64 -5.04 -6.00
C GLY A 21 -5.80 -4.51 -4.83
N VAL A 22 -4.47 -4.46 -4.96
CA VAL A 22 -3.59 -3.84 -3.96
C VAL A 22 -3.14 -2.46 -4.45
N GLU A 23 -3.37 -1.46 -3.61
CA GLU A 23 -2.93 -0.09 -3.83
C GLU A 23 -1.87 0.29 -2.79
N ARG A 24 -0.95 1.20 -3.16
CA ARG A 24 0.07 1.73 -2.25
C ARG A 24 0.06 3.25 -2.28
N TYR A 25 -0.04 3.82 -1.10
CA TYR A 25 -0.02 5.27 -0.88
C TYR A 25 1.22 5.63 -0.08
N PHE A 26 1.92 6.69 -0.51
CA PHE A 26 3.08 7.22 0.23
C PHE A 26 2.66 8.43 1.05
N VAL A 27 2.88 8.38 2.36
CA VAL A 27 2.74 9.54 3.23
C VAL A 27 4.13 10.18 3.34
N ARG A 28 4.31 11.36 2.75
CA ARG A 28 5.58 12.09 2.89
C ARG A 28 5.79 12.52 4.34
N GLY A 29 7.05 12.67 4.77
CA GLY A 29 7.35 13.23 6.09
C GLY A 29 6.67 14.59 6.32
N GLY A 30 5.94 14.73 7.44
CA GLY A 30 5.13 15.91 7.74
C GLY A 30 3.87 16.08 6.87
N GLY A 31 3.57 15.11 6.01
CA GLY A 31 2.40 15.11 5.12
C GLY A 31 1.20 14.37 5.69
N LEU A 32 0.13 14.39 4.90
CA LEU A 32 -1.13 13.70 5.16
C LEU A 32 -1.58 13.05 3.85
N SER A 33 -2.09 11.82 3.93
CA SER A 33 -2.82 11.18 2.83
C SER A 33 -4.23 10.83 3.31
N VAL A 34 -5.22 11.07 2.46
CA VAL A 34 -6.61 10.69 2.69
C VAL A 34 -6.98 9.70 1.61
N ILE A 35 -7.52 8.56 2.00
CA ILE A 35 -7.95 7.50 1.10
C ILE A 35 -9.38 7.10 1.44
N GLU A 36 -10.16 6.73 0.43
CA GLU A 36 -11.45 6.09 0.63
C GLU A 36 -11.22 4.63 1.00
N VAL A 37 -12.03 4.13 1.94
CA VAL A 37 -11.99 2.73 2.39
C VAL A 37 -13.39 2.16 2.28
N LEU A 38 -13.53 1.09 1.49
CA LEU A 38 -14.79 0.37 1.31
C LEU A 38 -14.87 -0.82 2.28
N PRO A 39 -16.07 -1.38 2.49
CA PRO A 39 -16.20 -2.64 3.22
C PRO A 39 -15.29 -3.73 2.63
N GLU A 40 -14.74 -4.57 3.50
CA GLU A 40 -13.81 -5.67 3.18
C GLU A 40 -12.37 -5.26 2.81
N ASP A 41 -12.08 -3.96 2.68
CA ASP A 41 -10.72 -3.50 2.47
C ASP A 41 -9.81 -3.82 3.67
N LYS A 42 -8.54 -4.10 3.37
CA LYS A 42 -7.50 -4.33 4.38
C LYS A 42 -6.39 -3.30 4.21
N LEU A 43 -6.09 -2.59 5.29
CA LEU A 43 -5.02 -1.60 5.33
C LEU A 43 -3.78 -2.17 6.03
N GLU A 44 -2.62 -1.96 5.42
CA GLU A 44 -1.31 -2.24 6.01
C GLU A 44 -0.51 -0.93 6.06
N ILE A 45 -0.03 -0.57 7.25
CA ILE A 45 0.81 0.60 7.46
C ILE A 45 2.25 0.13 7.68
N ILE A 46 3.14 0.53 6.77
CA ILE A 46 4.54 0.12 6.79
C ILE A 46 5.38 1.35 7.12
N ASN A 47 6.15 1.28 8.22
CA ASN A 47 7.18 2.24 8.54
C ASN A 47 8.49 1.78 7.87
N ASP A 48 8.66 2.11 6.59
CA ASP A 48 9.71 1.58 5.73
C ASP A 48 11.11 2.12 6.05
N GLU A 49 11.22 3.40 6.43
CA GLU A 49 12.47 4.03 6.88
C GLU A 49 12.68 3.92 8.40
N GLY A 50 11.61 3.68 9.16
CA GLY A 50 11.65 3.57 10.62
C GLY A 50 11.59 4.92 11.35
N LYS A 51 11.38 4.87 12.67
CA LYS A 51 11.39 6.01 13.61
C LYS A 51 10.37 7.13 13.37
N GLN A 52 9.54 7.03 12.34
CA GLN A 52 8.44 7.95 12.11
C GLN A 52 7.17 7.41 12.78
N THR A 53 6.62 8.14 13.75
CA THR A 53 5.27 7.89 14.27
C THR A 53 4.24 8.44 13.29
N CYS A 54 3.19 7.69 13.02
CA CYS A 54 2.03 8.14 12.23
C CYS A 54 0.77 8.15 13.10
N GLU A 55 -0.14 9.05 12.78
CA GLU A 55 -1.49 9.08 13.34
C GLU A 55 -2.48 8.57 12.28
N VAL A 56 -3.48 7.81 12.72
CA VAL A 56 -4.53 7.27 11.85
C VAL A 56 -5.87 7.72 12.40
N VAL A 57 -6.68 8.34 11.54
CA VAL A 57 -8.02 8.82 11.88
C VAL A 57 -9.00 8.29 10.85
N VAL A 58 -10.13 7.78 11.32
CA VAL A 58 -11.21 7.26 10.47
C VAL A 58 -12.43 8.15 10.63
N PHE A 59 -13.00 8.56 9.50
CA PHE A 59 -14.23 9.34 9.44
C PHE A 59 -15.33 8.46 8.88
N ASN A 60 -16.46 8.39 9.57
CA ASN A 60 -17.71 7.89 9.00
C ASN A 60 -18.62 9.07 8.65
N SER A 61 -19.57 8.82 7.75
CA SER A 61 -20.72 9.71 7.55
C SER A 61 -21.81 9.44 8.58
#